data_AF-X1E209-F1
#
_entry.id   AF-X1E209-F1
#
_cell.length_a   1.000
_cell.length_b   1.000
_cell.length_c   1.000
_cell.angle_alpha   90.00
_cell.angle_beta   90.00
_cell.angle_gamma   90.00
#
_symmetry.space_group_name_H-M   'P 1'
#
loop_
_entity.id
_entity.type
_entity.pdbx_description
1 polymer ?
#
loop_
_entity_poly.entity_id
_entity_poly.type
_entity_poly.pdbx_seq_one_letter_code
_entity_poly.pdbx_strand_id
1 'polypeptide(L)' 'MDEKDRLKWIYSSKDNRELCERYNQWAKDYESELEEDYGWLAPQIATVFVTKYVPKEARIL' A
#
# COMPACT_ATOMS: atom_id res chain seq x y z
N MET A 1 5.80 7.45 -15.62
CA MET A 1 7.11 7.23 -14.96
C MET A 1 7.19 5.74 -14.72
N ASP A 2 8.28 5.08 -15.10
CA ASP A 2 8.46 3.64 -14.87
C ASP A 2 8.44 3.33 -13.36
N GLU A 3 8.01 2.14 -12.94
CA GLU A 3 7.88 1.75 -11.53
C GLU A 3 9.22 1.92 -10.78
N LYS A 4 10.31 1.49 -11.42
CA LYS A 4 11.68 1.64 -10.89
C LYS A 4 12.11 3.10 -10.77
N ASP A 5 11.65 3.96 -11.67
CA ASP A 5 11.93 5.40 -11.61
C ASP A 5 11.08 6.08 -10.52
N ARG A 6 9.86 5.60 -10.29
CA ARG A 6 8.95 6.07 -9.24
C ARG A 6 9.48 5.75 -7.84
N LEU A 7 9.94 4.52 -7.60
CA LEU A 7 10.53 4.14 -6.31
C LEU A 7 11.84 4.91 -6.04
N LYS A 8 12.72 5.03 -7.03
CA LYS A 8 13.94 5.86 -6.91
C LYS A 8 13.60 7.31 -6.59
N TRP A 9 12.55 7.86 -7.22
CA TRP A 9 12.08 9.20 -6.93
C TRP A 9 11.61 9.33 -5.47
N ILE A 10 10.83 8.38 -4.94
CA ILE A 10 10.41 8.40 -3.53
C ILE A 10 11.63 8.29 -2.59
N TYR A 11 12.57 7.37 -2.86
CA TYR A 11 13.77 7.18 -2.02
C TYR A 11 14.77 8.33 -2.10
N SER A 12 14.68 9.17 -3.14
CA SER A 12 15.51 10.37 -3.27
C SER A 12 15.00 11.58 -2.47
N SER A 13 13.95 11.44 -1.67
CA SER A 13 13.44 12.51 -0.81
C SER A 13 14.49 13.02 0.18
N LYS A 14 14.52 14.32 0.41
CA LYS A 14 15.54 14.99 1.23
C LYS A 14 15.22 15.01 2.71
N ASP A 15 13.93 14.89 3.05
CA ASP A 15 13.44 14.86 4.42
C ASP A 15 12.13 14.04 4.53
N ASN A 16 11.69 13.84 5.77
CA ASN A 16 10.50 13.03 6.06
C ASN A 16 9.20 13.65 5.53
N ARG A 17 9.13 14.98 5.42
CA ARG A 17 7.93 15.64 4.91
C ARG A 17 7.82 15.37 3.41
N GLU A 18 8.91 15.59 2.67
CA GLU A 18 8.96 15.30 1.24
C GLU A 18 8.74 13.81 0.95
N LEU A 19 9.31 12.91 1.76
CA LEU A 19 9.07 11.47 1.68
C LEU A 19 7.57 11.14 1.82
N CYS A 20 6.91 11.68 2.86
CA CYS A 20 5.49 11.48 3.07
C CYS A 20 4.66 12.03 1.90
N GLU A 21 4.96 13.23 1.39
CA GLU A 21 4.24 13.84 0.27
C GLU A 21 4.38 13.01 -1.02
N ARG A 22 5.57 12.50 -1.33
CA ARG A 22 5.82 11.65 -2.50
C ARG A 22 5.20 10.27 -2.35
N TYR A 23 5.29 9.67 -1.17
CA TYR A 23 4.63 8.41 -0.85
C TYR A 23 3.10 8.54 -1.00
N ASN A 24 2.50 9.60 -0.47
CA ASN A 24 1.07 9.86 -0.61
C ASN A 24 0.63 10.03 -2.07
N GLN A 25 1.50 10.51 -2.95
CA GLN A 25 1.20 10.59 -4.38
C GLN A 25 1.21 9.22 -5.03
N TRP A 26 2.21 8.39 -4.74
CA TRP A 26 2.30 7.03 -5.28
C TRP A 26 1.25 6.08 -4.70
N ALA A 27 0.97 6.18 -3.40
CA ALA A 27 0.04 5.29 -2.69
C ALA A 27 -1.37 5.26 -3.29
N LYS A 28 -1.75 6.28 -4.08
CA LYS A 28 -3.02 6.32 -4.82
C LYS A 28 -3.12 5.24 -5.90
N ASP A 29 -1.99 4.92 -6.52
CA ASP A 29 -1.89 3.96 -7.62
C ASP A 29 -1.36 2.60 -7.12
N TYR A 30 -0.83 2.55 -5.89
CA TYR A 30 -0.16 1.38 -5.32
C TYR A 30 -1.00 0.11 -5.33
N GLU A 31 -2.27 0.20 -4.92
CA GLU A 31 -3.14 -0.97 -4.83
C GLU A 31 -3.49 -1.50 -6.23
N SER A 32 -3.78 -0.61 -7.18
CA SER A 32 -4.00 -0.99 -8.58
C SER A 32 -2.76 -1.56 -9.25
N GLU A 33 -1.57 -0.99 -9.01
CA GLU A 33 -0.30 -1.52 -9.54
C GLU A 33 -0.04 -2.95 -9.02
N LEU A 34 -0.31 -3.21 -7.74
CA LEU A 34 -0.15 -4.54 -7.14
C LEU A 34 -1.13 -5.58 -7.68
N GLU A 35 -2.40 -5.21 -7.85
CA GLU A 35 -3.39 -6.10 -8.47
C GLU A 35 -3.07 -6.35 -9.94
N GLU A 36 -2.79 -5.25 -10.66
CA GLU A 36 -2.34 -5.08 -12.05
C GLU A 36 -1.25 -6.07 -12.46
N ASP A 37 -0.09 -5.83 -11.87
CA ASP A 37 1.19 -6.36 -12.33
C ASP A 37 1.61 -7.63 -11.58
N TYR A 38 1.05 -7.85 -10.39
CA TYR A 38 1.48 -8.90 -9.47
C TYR A 38 0.35 -9.84 -9.03
N GLY A 39 -0.89 -9.61 -9.47
CA GLY A 39 -2.05 -10.43 -9.11
C GLY A 39 -2.30 -10.46 -7.61
N TRP A 40 -2.07 -9.32 -6.94
CA TRP A 40 -2.18 -9.21 -5.49
C TRP A 40 -3.59 -9.54 -4.98
N LEU A 41 -3.70 -10.58 -4.15
CA LEU A 41 -4.97 -11.06 -3.58
C LEU A 41 -4.98 -11.06 -2.03
N ALA A 42 -4.01 -10.39 -1.42
CA ALA A 42 -3.88 -10.42 0.03
C ALA A 42 -5.09 -9.81 0.78
N PRO A 43 -5.74 -8.72 0.33
CA PRO A 43 -6.91 -8.19 1.02
C PRO A 43 -8.07 -9.19 1.12
N GLN A 44 -8.32 -9.94 0.04
CA GLN A 44 -9.36 -10.96 0.00
C GLN A 44 -9.02 -12.13 0.92
N ILE A 45 -7.77 -12.59 0.90
CA ILE A 45 -7.28 -13.66 1.78
C ILE A 45 -7.33 -13.22 3.25
N ALA A 46 -6.80 -12.04 3.57
CA ALA A 46 -6.76 -11.50 4.92
C ALA A 46 -8.18 -11.35 5.49
N THR A 47 -9.14 -10.93 4.66
CA THR A 47 -10.55 -10.81 5.07
C THR A 47 -11.12 -12.14 5.56
N VAL A 48 -10.77 -13.28 4.93
CA VAL A 48 -11.21 -14.61 5.39
C VAL A 48 -10.73 -14.89 6.82
N PHE A 49 -9.49 -14.52 7.15
CA PHE A 49 -8.94 -14.70 8.49
C PHE A 49 -9.52 -13.69 9.48
N VAL A 50 -9.59 -12.41 9.11
CA VAL A 50 -10.12 -11.35 9.98
C VAL A 50 -11.57 -11.65 10.36
N THR A 51 -12.42 -11.99 9.40
CA THR A 51 -13.83 -12.34 9.68
C THR A 51 -14.01 -13.58 10.54
N LYS A 52 -13.05 -14.52 10.48
CA LYS A 52 -13.09 -15.75 11.27
C LYS A 52 -12.60 -15.57 12.70
N TYR A 53 -11.58 -14.74 12.92
CA TYR A 53 -10.85 -14.70 14.19
C TYR A 53 -11.00 -13.38 14.96
N VAL A 54 -11.44 -12.30 14.31
CA VAL A 54 -11.59 -10.99 14.94
C VAL A 54 -13.06 -10.79 15.33
N PRO A 55 -13.37 -10.59 16.63
CA PRO A 55 -14.72 -10.23 17.07
C PRO A 55 -15.23 -8.97 16.36
N LYS A 56 -16.54 -8.88 16.11
CA LYS A 56 -17.13 -7.72 15.45
C LYS A 56 -16.96 -6.43 16.26
N GLU A 57 -16.85 -6.57 17.58
CA GLU A 57 -16.67 -5.49 18.53
C GLU A 57 -15.18 -5.14 18.76
N ALA A 58 -14.27 -5.87 18.09
CA ALA A 58 -12.85 -5.62 18.24
C ALA A 58 -12.48 -4.25 17.66
N ARG A 59 -11.62 -3.53 18.38
CA ARG A 59 -11.01 -2.30 17.91
C ARG A 59 -9.72 -2.62 17.16
N ILE A 60 -9.69 -2.32 15.87
CA ILE A 60 -8.48 -2.32 15.06
C ILE A 60 -7.83 -0.93 15.21
N LEU A 61 -6.52 -0.89 15.46
CA LEU A 61 -5.74 0.33 15.66
C LEU A 61 -5.04 0.76 14.38
#